data_AF-A0A2Z2P0F3-F1
#
_entry.id   AF-A0A2Z2P0F3-F1
#
_cell.length_a   1.000
_cell.length_b   1.000
_cell.length_c   1.000
_cell.angle_alpha   90.00
_cell.angle_beta   90.00
_cell.angle_gamma   90.00
#
_symmetry.space_group_name_H-M   'P 1'
#
loop_
_entity.id
_entity.type
_entity.pdbx_description
1 polymer ?
#
loop_
_entity_poly.entity_id
_entity_poly.type
_entity_poly.pdbx_seq_one_letter_code
_entity_poly.pdbx_strand_id
1 'polypeptide(L)'
;MLSIVTLVILTYLAFVFFSESMNPFAKPKLQLNRSQWRYGRLMALAVFIGGVCTIFLLEIGSAELHSAVAVGGAIATSLYISHPVSGLARA
;
A
#
# COMPACT_ATOMS: atom_id res chain seq x y z
N MET A 1 -10.93 -0.81 -17.18
CA MET A 1 -10.01 0.36 -17.20
C MET A 1 -10.13 1.24 -15.95
N LEU A 2 -11.34 1.55 -15.48
CA LEU A 2 -11.56 2.36 -14.27
C LEU A 2 -10.88 1.78 -13.01
N SER A 3 -10.92 0.45 -12.82
CA SER A 3 -10.35 -0.24 -11.67
C SER A 3 -8.82 -0.09 -11.53
N ILE A 4 -8.09 -0.07 -12.65
CA ILE A 4 -6.64 0.08 -12.67
C ILE A 4 -6.24 1.52 -12.36
N VAL A 5 -6.98 2.50 -12.90
CA VAL A 5 -6.75 3.92 -12.60
C VAL A 5 -7.00 4.19 -11.10
N THR A 6 -8.09 3.67 -10.56
CA THR A 6 -8.40 3.77 -9.12
C THR A 6 -7.32 3.12 -8.25
N LEU A 7 -6.79 1.96 -8.66
CA LEU A 7 -5.68 1.29 -7.97
C LEU A 7 -4.44 2.19 -7.91
N VAL A 8 -4.03 2.77 -9.03
CA VAL A 8 -2.84 3.64 -9.09
C VAL A 8 -3.03 4.89 -8.24
N ILE A 9 -4.21 5.50 -8.27
CA ILE A 9 -4.53 6.69 -7.46
C ILE A 9 -4.52 6.34 -5.97
N LEU A 10 -5.19 5.26 -5.55
CA LEU A 10 -5.21 4.83 -4.15
C LEU A 10 -3.82 4.46 -3.63
N THR A 11 -3.02 3.79 -4.46
CA THR A 11 -1.64 3.42 -4.13
C THR A 11 -0.78 4.67 -3.94
N TYR A 12 -0.94 5.66 -4.81
CA TYR A 12 -0.23 6.94 -4.70
C TYR A 12 -0.69 7.76 -3.50
N LEU A 13 -1.99 7.84 -3.24
CA LEU A 13 -2.52 8.53 -2.07
C LEU A 13 -2.04 7.86 -0.77
N ALA A 14 -2.08 6.54 -0.69
CA ALA A 14 -1.52 5.81 0.44
C ALA A 14 -0.04 6.16 0.63
N PHE A 15 0.76 6.19 -0.44
CA PHE A 15 2.14 6.66 -0.36
C PHE A 15 2.23 8.08 0.22
N VAL A 16 1.50 9.05 -0.33
CA VAL A 16 1.59 10.46 0.08
C VAL A 16 1.16 10.65 1.54
N PHE A 17 0.06 10.01 1.96
CA PHE A 17 -0.44 10.10 3.33
C PHE A 17 0.50 9.46 4.35
N PHE A 18 1.08 8.29 4.04
CA PHE A 18 1.93 7.57 5.00
C PHE A 18 3.40 8.00 4.95
N SER A 19 3.89 8.54 3.83
CA SER A 19 5.26 9.01 3.70
C SER A 19 5.45 10.49 4.05
N GLU A 20 4.35 11.24 4.19
CA GLU A 20 4.34 12.71 4.24
C GLU A 20 5.18 13.35 3.12
N SER A 21 5.34 12.64 1.99
CA SER A 21 6.18 13.02 0.86
C SER A 21 5.38 12.96 -0.43
N MET A 22 5.48 14.01 -1.24
CA MET A 22 4.87 14.08 -2.57
C MET A 22 5.62 13.23 -3.60
N ASN A 23 6.89 12.89 -3.35
CA ASN A 23 7.73 12.21 -4.35
C ASN A 23 8.23 10.84 -3.85
N PRO A 24 7.74 9.72 -4.43
CA PRO A 24 8.18 8.38 -4.10
C PRO A 24 9.58 8.03 -4.62
N PHE A 25 10.12 8.80 -5.57
CA PHE A 25 11.42 8.57 -6.18
C PHE A 25 12.54 9.43 -5.59
N ALA A 26 12.19 10.56 -4.96
CA ALA A 26 13.17 11.41 -4.29
C ALA A 26 13.47 10.87 -2.89
N LYS A 27 14.71 10.42 -2.69
CA LYS A 27 15.18 9.98 -1.37
C LYS A 27 15.34 11.20 -0.46
N PRO A 28 14.67 11.26 0.72
CA PRO A 28 14.80 12.41 1.60
C PRO A 28 16.22 12.50 2.19
N LYS A 29 16.71 13.74 2.32
CA LYS A 29 18.06 14.05 2.85
C LYS A 29 18.15 13.93 4.38
N LEU A 30 17.04 14.16 5.08
CA LEU A 30 16.93 14.07 6.55
C LEU A 30 16.63 12.63 6.99
N GLN A 31 17.28 12.17 8.07
CA GLN A 31 17.13 10.79 8.58
C GLN A 31 15.72 10.51 9.10
N LEU A 32 15.07 11.48 9.76
CA LEU A 32 13.68 11.39 10.24
C LEU A 32 12.69 11.14 9.08
N ASN A 33 12.79 11.90 7.99
CA ASN A 33 11.94 11.67 6.82
C ASN A 33 12.25 10.34 6.11
N ARG A 34 13.40 9.71 6.37
CA ARG A 34 13.81 8.46 5.71
C ARG A 34 13.07 7.24 6.26
N SER A 35 12.73 7.22 7.55
CA SER A 35 11.91 6.16 8.15
C SER A 35 10.45 6.27 7.67
N GLN A 36 9.88 7.47 7.70
CA GLN A 36 8.54 7.77 7.17
C GLN A 36 8.45 7.46 5.66
N TRP A 37 9.46 7.83 4.87
CA TRP A 37 9.49 7.50 3.44
C TRP A 37 9.55 6.00 3.17
N ARG A 38 10.33 5.24 3.96
CA ARG A 38 10.34 3.77 3.86
C ARG A 38 8.99 3.17 4.28
N TYR A 39 8.39 3.71 5.33
CA TYR A 39 7.07 3.31 5.81
C TYR A 39 5.99 3.53 4.76
N GLY A 40 5.91 4.73 4.17
CA GLY A 40 4.96 5.01 3.11
C GLY A 40 5.17 4.19 1.84
N ARG A 41 6.42 3.84 1.48
CA ARG A 41 6.68 2.89 0.38
C ARG A 41 6.16 1.48 0.68
N LEU A 42 6.33 1.01 1.91
CA LEU A 42 5.82 -0.28 2.36
C LEU A 42 4.28 -0.30 2.34
N MET A 43 3.65 0.75 2.85
CA MET A 43 2.18 0.89 2.83
C MET A 43 1.64 0.95 1.41
N ALA A 44 2.27 1.71 0.53
CA ALA A 44 1.88 1.76 -0.88
C ALA A 44 2.01 0.38 -1.56
N LEU A 45 3.09 -0.35 -1.31
CA LEU A 45 3.24 -1.71 -1.84
C LEU A 45 2.19 -2.68 -1.30
N ALA A 46 1.87 -2.62 0.00
CA ALA A 46 0.83 -3.45 0.59
C ALA A 46 -0.56 -3.17 -0.01
N VAL A 47 -0.92 -1.89 -0.17
CA VAL A 47 -2.16 -1.46 -0.82
C VAL A 47 -2.20 -1.86 -2.29
N PHE A 48 -1.08 -1.75 -3.00
CA PHE A 48 -0.98 -2.17 -4.40
C PHE A 48 -1.22 -3.67 -4.55
N ILE A 49 -0.51 -4.50 -3.77
CA ILE A 49 -0.64 -5.96 -3.83
C ILE A 49 -2.07 -6.38 -3.44
N GLY A 50 -2.60 -5.84 -2.34
CA GLY A 50 -3.97 -6.13 -1.91
C GLY A 50 -5.00 -5.74 -2.96
N GLY A 51 -4.86 -4.56 -3.57
CA GLY A 51 -5.77 -4.09 -4.61
C GLY A 51 -5.67 -4.88 -5.92
N VAL A 52 -4.46 -5.33 -6.32
CA VAL A 52 -4.29 -6.26 -7.45
C VAL A 52 -5.01 -7.58 -7.17
N CYS A 53 -4.86 -8.14 -5.97
CA CYS A 53 -5.57 -9.35 -5.56
C CYS A 53 -7.10 -9.16 -5.60
N THR A 54 -7.62 -8.02 -5.13
CA THR A 54 -9.05 -7.68 -5.22
C THR A 54 -9.53 -7.67 -6.67
N ILE A 55 -8.80 -6.99 -7.56
CA ILE A 55 -9.15 -6.90 -8.98
C ILE A 55 -9.12 -8.30 -9.63
N PHE A 56 -8.12 -9.11 -9.30
CA PHE A 56 -8.00 -10.47 -9.81
C PHE A 56 -9.19 -11.34 -9.39
N LEU A 57 -9.60 -11.25 -8.12
CA LEU A 57 -10.76 -11.97 -7.60
C LEU A 57 -12.08 -11.49 -8.21
N LEU A 58 -12.21 -10.20 -8.47
CA LEU A 58 -13.39 -9.61 -9.12
C LEU A 58 -13.51 -10.02 -10.58
N GLU A 59 -12.45 -9.85 -11.36
CA GLU A 59 -12.49 -10.00 -12.83
C GLU A 59 -12.36 -11.47 -13.27
N ILE A 60 -11.52 -12.25 -12.60
CA ILE A 60 -11.21 -13.64 -12.98
C ILE A 60 -11.95 -14.63 -12.08
N GLY A 61 -12.02 -14.33 -10.79
CA GLY A 61 -12.73 -15.18 -9.83
C GLY A 61 -14.25 -15.02 -9.87
N SER A 62 -14.77 -13.96 -10.51
CA SER A 62 -16.20 -13.58 -10.47
C SER A 62 -16.76 -13.55 -9.04
N ALA A 63 -15.90 -13.20 -8.08
CA ALA A 63 -16.26 -13.12 -6.68
C ALA A 63 -17.14 -11.89 -6.41
N GLU A 64 -18.00 -11.99 -5.40
CA GLU A 64 -18.79 -10.86 -4.94
C GLU A 64 -17.89 -9.72 -4.43
N LEU A 65 -18.28 -8.47 -4.70
CA LEU A 65 -17.47 -7.29 -4.40
C LEU A 65 -17.02 -7.22 -2.94
N HIS A 66 -17.92 -7.51 -2.00
CA HIS A 66 -17.62 -7.51 -0.57
C HIS A 66 -16.55 -8.53 -0.21
N SER A 67 -16.64 -9.75 -0.74
CA SER A 67 -15.68 -10.83 -0.50
C SER A 67 -14.31 -10.52 -1.09
N ALA A 68 -14.26 -9.99 -2.31
CA ALA A 68 -13.01 -9.61 -2.95
C ALA A 68 -12.29 -8.48 -2.19
N VAL A 69 -13.04 -7.46 -1.73
CA VAL A 69 -12.49 -6.36 -0.93
C VAL A 69 -12.00 -6.85 0.43
N ALA A 70 -12.76 -7.72 1.10
CA ALA A 70 -12.35 -8.30 2.38
C ALA A 70 -11.03 -9.08 2.26
N VAL A 71 -10.89 -9.90 1.23
CA VAL A 71 -9.67 -10.70 1.00
C VAL A 71 -8.49 -9.80 0.65
N GLY A 72 -8.64 -8.84 -0.28
CA GLY A 72 -7.56 -7.93 -0.62
C GLY A 72 -7.12 -7.04 0.55
N GLY A 73 -8.08 -6.58 1.37
CA GLY A 73 -7.80 -5.85 2.61
C GLY A 73 -7.06 -6.71 3.65
N ALA A 74 -7.45 -7.97 3.81
CA ALA A 74 -6.76 -8.92 4.69
C ALA A 74 -5.32 -9.17 4.22
N ILE A 75 -5.08 -9.33 2.91
CA ILE A 75 -3.74 -9.51 2.35
C ILE A 75 -2.87 -8.27 2.59
N ALA A 76 -3.39 -7.07 2.30
CA ALA A 76 -2.66 -5.81 2.54
C ALA A 76 -2.28 -5.65 4.02
N THR A 77 -3.21 -5.96 4.93
CA THR A 77 -2.97 -5.89 6.38
C THR A 77 -1.95 -6.94 6.83
N SER A 78 -2.02 -8.15 6.29
CA SER A 78 -1.09 -9.24 6.63
C SER A 78 0.34 -8.92 6.17
N LEU A 79 0.49 -8.35 4.98
CA LEU A 79 1.78 -7.89 4.45
C LEU A 79 2.37 -6.76 5.29
N TYR A 80 1.53 -5.85 5.77
CA TYR A 80 1.94 -4.82 6.71
C TYR A 80 2.44 -5.41 8.02
N ILE A 81 1.66 -6.30 8.65
CA ILE A 81 2.01 -6.92 9.94
C ILE A 81 3.30 -7.76 9.82
N SER A 82 3.50 -8.40 8.67
CA SER A 82 4.66 -9.26 8.39
C SER A 82 5.95 -8.46 8.11
N HIS A 83 5.82 -7.18 7.79
CA HIS A 83 6.95 -6.26 7.61
C HIS A 83 6.90 -5.12 8.64
N PRO A 84 7.06 -5.43 9.95
CA PRO A 84 7.18 -4.39 10.95
C PRO A 84 8.42 -3.56 10.61
N VAL A 85 8.22 -2.25 10.44
CA VAL A 85 9.31 -1.32 10.17
C VAL A 85 10.20 -1.28 11.42
N SER A 86 11.28 -2.07 11.37
CA SER A 86 12.29 -2.26 12.43
C SER A 86 13.06 -1.00 12.82
N GLY A 87 12.64 0.17 12.35
CA GLY A 87 13.19 1.49 12.69
C GLY A 87 12.35 2.32 13.66
N LEU A 88 11.16 1.87 14.08
CA LEU A 88 10.31 2.61 15.04
C LEU A 88 10.47 2.17 16.50
N ALA A 89 11.11 1.02 16.75
CA ALA A 89 11.35 0.50 18.10
C ALA A 89 12.67 0.99 18.74
N ARG A 90 13.38 1.94 18.11
CA ARG A 90 14.67 2.48 18.60
C ARG A 90 14.79 4.00 18.42
N ALA A 91 13.68 4.73 18.57
CA ALA A 91 13.70 6.19 18.69
C ALA A 91 13.13 6.57 20.05
#